data_AF-A0A1Z9PYH4-F1
#
_entry.id   AF-A0A1Z9PYH4-F1
#
_cell.length_a   1.000
_cell.length_b   1.000
_cell.length_c   1.000
_cell.angle_alpha   90.00
_cell.angle_beta   90.00
_cell.angle_gamma   90.00
#
_symmetry.space_group_name_H-M   'P 1'
#
loop_
_entity.id
_entity.type
_entity.pdbx_description
1 polymer ?
#
loop_
_entity_poly.entity_id
_entity_poly.type
_entity_poly.pdbx_seq_one_letter_code
_entity_poly.pdbx_strand_id
1 'polypeptide(L)'
;MNLEDILEDESMTDREKAYCIDANYFKGGSMKMYFEKSRRQLVFNHDQKCRQVGEADLKGYDIIKRVYDRKHKSPSLTTMQGGWRMPKVVTDELHWRALTPLECERLQTMPDGYTKYGDFEFVKEYKKEISNSRRYKMIGNGWTVDVIKHILNGIPQDKLGTVVSLFDGCGCGFEALKGVQR
;
A
#
# COMPACT_ATOMS: atom_id res chain seq x y z
N MET A 1 2.63 -16.94 18.43
CA MET A 1 2.16 -16.06 17.34
C MET A 1 0.87 -16.67 16.85
N ASN A 2 -0.20 -16.34 17.57
CA ASN A 2 -1.56 -16.72 17.27
C ASN A 2 -2.04 -15.88 16.07
N LEU A 3 -3.04 -16.35 15.35
CA LEU A 3 -3.58 -15.61 14.20
C LEU A 3 -4.15 -14.24 14.64
N GLU A 4 -4.69 -14.16 15.85
CA GLU A 4 -5.12 -12.89 16.48
C GLU A 4 -3.97 -11.88 16.64
N ASP A 5 -2.74 -12.34 16.85
CA ASP A 5 -1.57 -11.47 17.03
C ASP A 5 -1.11 -10.80 15.71
N ILE A 6 -1.62 -11.27 14.56
CA ILE A 6 -1.26 -10.74 13.23
C ILE A 6 -2.41 -9.97 12.56
N LEU A 7 -3.61 -9.97 13.16
CA LEU A 7 -4.76 -9.24 12.64
C LEU A 7 -4.72 -7.81 13.18
N GLU A 8 -4.60 -6.84 12.26
CA GLU A 8 -4.44 -5.42 12.58
C GLU A 8 -5.78 -4.66 12.70
N ASP A 9 -6.92 -5.33 12.49
CA ASP A 9 -8.27 -4.78 12.59
C ASP A 9 -9.06 -5.42 13.75
N GLU A 10 -10.23 -4.87 14.09
CA GLU A 10 -11.19 -5.49 15.05
C GLU A 10 -11.80 -6.81 14.51
N SER A 11 -11.08 -7.49 13.61
CA SER A 11 -11.51 -8.79 13.09
C SER A 11 -11.21 -9.87 14.11
N MET A 12 -12.21 -10.70 14.33
CA MET A 12 -12.15 -11.76 15.32
C MET A 12 -11.81 -13.08 14.61
N THR A 13 -10.83 -13.80 15.15
CA THR A 13 -10.57 -15.20 14.81
C THR A 13 -11.20 -16.09 15.85
N ASP A 14 -11.99 -17.07 15.42
CA ASP A 14 -12.54 -18.09 16.31
C ASP A 14 -11.51 -19.15 16.74
N ARG A 15 -10.30 -19.15 16.15
CA ARG A 15 -9.29 -20.21 16.29
C ARG A 15 -7.88 -19.63 16.45
N GLU A 16 -7.09 -20.25 17.32
CA GLU A 16 -5.70 -19.86 17.62
C GLU A 16 -4.72 -20.05 16.45
N LYS A 17 -4.97 -21.03 15.55
CA LYS A 17 -4.09 -21.38 14.42
C LYS A 17 -4.83 -21.33 13.09
N ALA A 18 -4.19 -20.72 12.09
CA ALA A 18 -4.67 -20.71 10.71
C ALA A 18 -4.54 -22.09 10.04
N TYR A 19 -5.45 -22.40 9.13
CA TYR A 19 -5.32 -23.57 8.25
C TYR A 19 -4.27 -23.36 7.15
N CYS A 20 -3.70 -24.46 6.66
CA CYS A 20 -2.78 -24.43 5.53
C CYS A 20 -3.43 -23.81 4.27
N ILE A 21 -2.71 -22.89 3.62
CA ILE A 21 -3.11 -22.28 2.36
C ILE A 21 -3.01 -23.35 1.24
N ASP A 22 -4.13 -23.66 0.58
CA ASP A 22 -4.18 -24.60 -0.53
C ASP A 22 -4.07 -23.90 -1.90
N ALA A 23 -3.73 -24.64 -2.96
CA ALA A 23 -3.61 -24.07 -4.32
C ALA A 23 -4.94 -23.50 -4.88
N ASN A 24 -6.07 -23.77 -4.23
CA ASN A 24 -7.39 -23.29 -4.63
C ASN A 24 -7.89 -22.16 -3.72
N TYR A 25 -7.02 -21.53 -2.92
CA TYR A 25 -7.42 -20.55 -1.91
C TYR A 25 -8.13 -19.34 -2.53
N PHE A 26 -7.73 -18.95 -3.75
CA PHE A 26 -8.31 -17.86 -4.53
C PHE A 26 -9.81 -18.02 -4.83
N LYS A 27 -10.35 -19.25 -4.78
CA LYS A 27 -11.78 -19.53 -5.04
C LYS A 27 -12.70 -19.14 -3.88
N GLY A 28 -12.14 -18.62 -2.78
CA GLY A 28 -12.88 -18.23 -1.57
C GLY A 28 -13.33 -19.44 -0.72
N GLY A 29 -13.68 -19.20 0.54
CA GLY A 29 -14.20 -20.24 1.44
C GLY A 29 -15.71 -20.13 1.61
N SER A 30 -16.42 -21.26 1.66
CA SER A 30 -17.79 -21.29 2.18
C SER A 30 -17.78 -21.61 3.67
N MET A 31 -18.81 -21.17 4.41
CA MET A 31 -18.99 -21.51 5.83
C MET A 31 -18.95 -23.03 6.05
N LYS A 32 -19.44 -23.82 5.09
CA LYS A 32 -19.36 -25.29 5.12
C LYS A 32 -17.92 -25.82 5.10
N MET A 33 -17.05 -25.23 4.27
CA MET A 33 -15.63 -25.61 4.23
C MET A 33 -14.86 -25.19 5.48
N TYR A 34 -15.33 -24.12 6.14
CA TYR A 34 -14.79 -23.60 7.39
C TYR A 34 -15.15 -24.49 8.57
N PHE A 35 -16.44 -24.64 8.85
CA PHE A 35 -16.93 -25.33 10.05
C PHE A 35 -16.81 -26.85 9.96
N GLU A 36 -17.16 -27.45 8.82
CA GLU A 36 -17.25 -28.92 8.72
C GLU A 36 -15.95 -29.56 8.23
N LYS A 37 -15.21 -28.87 7.35
CA LYS A 37 -14.07 -29.47 6.65
C LYS A 37 -12.71 -29.00 7.16
N SER A 38 -12.65 -27.96 7.98
CA SER A 38 -11.38 -27.45 8.53
C SER A 38 -10.33 -27.17 7.44
N ARG A 39 -10.73 -26.65 6.26
CA ARG A 39 -9.82 -26.50 5.10
C ARG A 39 -9.38 -25.06 4.82
N ARG A 40 -10.07 -24.05 5.36
CA ARG A 40 -9.88 -22.64 4.98
C ARG A 40 -10.09 -21.77 6.19
N GLN A 41 -9.35 -20.66 6.30
CA GLN A 41 -9.64 -19.64 7.30
C GLN A 41 -10.65 -18.63 6.74
N LEU A 42 -11.70 -18.29 7.49
CA LEU A 42 -12.60 -17.18 7.20
C LEU A 42 -12.28 -16.03 8.14
N VAL A 43 -12.28 -14.81 7.61
CA VAL A 43 -12.12 -13.57 8.39
C VAL A 43 -13.50 -12.92 8.48
N PHE A 44 -14.01 -12.78 9.71
CA PHE A 44 -15.41 -12.41 9.98
C PHE A 44 -15.71 -10.92 9.93
N ASN A 45 -14.72 -10.07 9.62
CA ASN A 45 -14.93 -8.63 9.47
C ASN A 45 -14.72 -8.21 8.00
N HIS A 46 -15.75 -7.60 7.41
CA HIS A 46 -15.75 -7.10 6.04
C HIS A 46 -15.68 -5.57 5.97
N ASP A 47 -15.81 -4.88 7.11
CA ASP A 47 -16.09 -3.44 7.13
C ASP A 47 -14.84 -2.58 6.89
N GLN A 48 -13.63 -3.14 7.04
CA GLN A 48 -12.38 -2.41 6.85
C GLN A 48 -11.60 -2.78 5.57
N LYS A 49 -12.21 -3.50 4.63
CA LYS A 49 -11.51 -3.92 3.39
C LYS A 49 -11.52 -2.84 2.32
N CYS A 50 -10.60 -2.94 1.37
CA CYS A 50 -10.63 -2.12 0.16
C CYS A 50 -11.94 -2.39 -0.61
N ARG A 51 -12.76 -1.34 -0.79
CA ARG A 51 -14.11 -1.45 -1.35
C ARG A 51 -14.19 -0.76 -2.70
N GLN A 52 -14.45 -1.54 -3.74
CA GLN A 52 -14.81 -1.02 -5.06
C GLN A 52 -16.30 -0.64 -5.07
N VAL A 53 -16.60 0.57 -5.53
CA VAL A 53 -17.96 1.14 -5.59
C VAL A 53 -18.46 1.35 -7.01
N GLY A 54 -17.58 1.29 -8.00
CA GLY A 54 -17.96 1.45 -9.40
C GLY A 54 -16.90 0.99 -10.40
N GLU A 55 -17.28 1.02 -11.66
CA GLU A 55 -16.43 0.80 -12.82
C GLU A 55 -16.49 2.05 -13.71
N ALA A 56 -15.33 2.65 -13.96
CA ALA A 56 -15.17 3.76 -14.88
C ALA A 56 -15.22 3.24 -16.33
N ASP A 57 -15.90 3.99 -17.20
CA ASP A 57 -15.97 3.69 -18.63
C ASP A 57 -14.62 4.01 -19.31
N LEU A 58 -13.67 3.09 -19.15
CA LEU A 58 -12.32 3.16 -19.72
C LEU A 58 -12.02 1.89 -20.51
N LYS A 59 -11.41 2.04 -21.69
CA LYS A 59 -10.95 0.90 -22.48
C LYS A 59 -9.64 0.35 -21.92
N GLY A 60 -9.64 -0.91 -21.49
CA GLY A 60 -8.43 -1.62 -21.05
C GLY A 60 -8.70 -2.67 -19.97
N TYR A 61 -7.64 -2.99 -19.22
CA TYR A 61 -7.67 -3.99 -18.15
C TYR A 61 -8.64 -3.61 -17.03
N ASP A 62 -9.24 -4.61 -16.38
CA ASP A 62 -10.17 -4.42 -15.27
C ASP A 62 -9.62 -3.48 -14.18
N ILE A 63 -8.33 -3.62 -13.83
CA ILE A 63 -7.67 -2.80 -12.79
C ILE A 63 -7.75 -1.28 -13.05
N ILE A 64 -7.74 -0.83 -14.31
CA ILE A 64 -7.78 0.61 -14.61
C ILE A 64 -9.18 1.18 -14.50
N LYS A 65 -10.21 0.34 -14.51
CA LYS A 65 -11.60 0.77 -14.47
C LYS A 65 -12.14 0.85 -13.05
N ARG A 66 -11.53 0.19 -12.07
CA ARG A 66 -12.03 0.15 -10.69
C ARG A 66 -12.05 1.53 -10.04
N VAL A 67 -13.18 1.89 -9.42
CA VAL A 67 -13.37 3.08 -8.59
C VAL A 67 -13.65 2.67 -7.16
N TYR A 68 -12.93 3.27 -6.21
CA TYR A 68 -12.94 2.89 -4.80
C TYR A 68 -13.65 3.92 -3.90
N ASP A 69 -14.15 3.43 -2.77
CA ASP A 69 -14.76 4.25 -1.72
C ASP A 69 -13.70 5.09 -0.97
N ARG A 70 -14.05 6.32 -0.57
CA ARG A 70 -13.14 7.23 0.16
C ARG A 70 -12.97 6.88 1.65
N LYS A 71 -13.93 6.19 2.25
CA LYS A 71 -13.97 5.85 3.69
C LYS A 71 -13.31 4.52 4.01
N HIS A 72 -13.03 3.70 2.99
CA HIS A 72 -12.45 2.38 3.14
C HIS A 72 -10.96 2.39 2.80
N LYS A 73 -10.26 1.26 2.99
CA LYS A 73 -8.83 1.15 2.67
C LYS A 73 -8.57 1.37 1.18
N SER A 74 -7.45 2.02 0.86
CA SER A 74 -6.99 2.20 -0.51
C SER A 74 -6.54 0.86 -1.12
N PRO A 75 -6.65 0.67 -2.46
CA PRO A 75 -5.92 -0.39 -3.14
C PRO A 75 -4.40 -0.18 -3.05
N SER A 76 -3.63 -1.23 -3.28
CA SER A 76 -2.18 -1.15 -3.43
C SER A 76 -1.80 -0.27 -4.61
N LEU A 77 -0.87 0.66 -4.38
CA LEU A 77 -0.29 1.46 -5.46
C LEU A 77 0.59 0.58 -6.35
N THR A 78 0.49 0.79 -7.66
CA THR A 78 1.40 0.20 -8.64
C THR A 78 2.32 1.29 -9.17
N THR A 79 3.23 0.98 -10.10
CA THR A 79 4.08 1.99 -10.74
C THR A 79 3.32 3.10 -11.47
N MET A 80 2.01 2.92 -11.72
CA MET A 80 1.11 3.95 -12.26
C MET A 80 1.65 4.67 -13.50
N GLN A 81 2.49 3.99 -14.29
CA GLN A 81 3.18 4.57 -15.45
C GLN A 81 2.21 4.70 -16.63
N GLY A 82 1.41 5.76 -16.62
CA GLY A 82 0.43 6.06 -17.66
C GLY A 82 -0.76 5.10 -17.70
N GLY A 83 -1.54 5.17 -18.78
CA GLY A 83 -2.65 4.26 -19.06
C GLY A 83 -3.74 4.22 -17.99
N TRP A 84 -4.01 5.35 -17.32
CA TRP A 84 -5.04 5.47 -16.27
C TRP A 84 -4.87 4.49 -15.10
N ARG A 85 -3.65 4.04 -14.81
CA ARG A 85 -3.36 3.10 -13.72
C ARG A 85 -3.43 3.70 -12.32
N MET A 86 -3.59 5.03 -12.21
CA MET A 86 -3.81 5.69 -10.92
C MET A 86 -5.13 5.18 -10.31
N PRO A 87 -5.14 4.83 -9.02
CA PRO A 87 -6.38 4.51 -8.31
C PRO A 87 -7.37 5.66 -8.42
N LYS A 88 -8.64 5.30 -8.51
CA LYS A 88 -9.75 6.26 -8.63
C LYS A 88 -10.60 6.20 -7.40
N VAL A 89 -11.00 7.35 -6.91
CA VAL A 89 -11.90 7.49 -5.78
C VAL A 89 -13.15 8.23 -6.21
N VAL A 90 -14.28 7.80 -5.68
CA VAL A 90 -15.56 8.48 -5.85
C VAL A 90 -15.52 9.85 -5.19
N THR A 91 -15.97 10.91 -5.86
CA THR A 91 -16.00 12.27 -5.29
C THR A 91 -17.36 12.60 -4.67
N ASP A 92 -18.40 12.24 -5.41
CA ASP A 92 -19.83 12.44 -5.20
C ASP A 92 -20.56 11.27 -5.88
N GLU A 93 -21.89 11.24 -5.87
CA GLU A 93 -22.66 10.08 -6.37
C GLU A 93 -22.45 9.78 -7.86
N LEU A 94 -21.98 10.75 -8.64
CA LEU A 94 -21.90 10.67 -10.11
C LEU A 94 -20.48 10.81 -10.68
N HIS A 95 -19.52 11.35 -9.93
CA HIS A 95 -18.17 11.58 -10.43
C HIS A 95 -17.12 10.84 -9.62
N TRP A 96 -15.99 10.61 -10.30
CA TRP A 96 -14.79 10.02 -9.73
C TRP A 96 -13.58 10.80 -10.21
N ARG A 97 -12.48 10.70 -9.47
CA ARG A 97 -11.18 11.24 -9.89
C ARG A 97 -10.05 10.29 -9.57
N ALA A 98 -8.94 10.45 -10.30
CA ALA A 98 -7.69 9.80 -9.91
C ALA A 98 -7.15 10.41 -8.60
N LEU A 99 -6.48 9.59 -7.81
CA LEU A 99 -5.65 10.08 -6.71
C LEU A 99 -4.52 10.95 -7.24
N THR A 100 -4.25 12.03 -6.53
CA THR A 100 -3.15 12.95 -6.82
C THR A 100 -1.81 12.38 -6.32
N PRO A 101 -0.66 12.88 -6.80
CA PRO A 101 0.64 12.42 -6.30
C PRO A 101 0.80 12.64 -4.80
N LEU A 102 0.25 13.75 -4.26
CA LEU A 102 0.28 14.06 -2.83
C LEU A 102 -0.52 13.04 -2.00
N GLU A 103 -1.68 12.62 -2.49
CA GLU A 103 -2.47 11.58 -1.82
C GLU A 103 -1.73 10.24 -1.87
N CYS A 104 -1.06 9.92 -2.99
CA CYS A 104 -0.24 8.73 -3.10
C CYS A 104 0.99 8.76 -2.16
N GLU A 105 1.61 9.93 -1.94
CA GLU A 105 2.67 10.10 -0.94
C GLU A 105 2.16 9.79 0.46
N ARG A 106 1.01 10.38 0.84
CA ARG A 106 0.37 10.12 2.14
C ARG A 106 -0.03 8.66 2.32
N LEU A 107 -0.50 8.00 1.26
CA LEU A 107 -0.80 6.55 1.29
C LEU A 107 0.44 5.69 1.55
N GLN A 108 1.60 6.12 1.08
CA GLN A 108 2.88 5.48 1.40
C GLN A 108 3.53 6.05 2.67
N THR A 109 2.77 6.84 3.44
CA THR A 109 3.17 7.50 4.69
C THR A 109 4.44 8.34 4.53
N MET A 110 4.65 8.90 3.33
CA MET A 110 5.74 9.84 3.05
C MET A 110 5.33 11.27 3.47
N PRO A 111 6.29 12.14 3.81
CA PRO A 111 6.01 13.56 4.02
C PRO A 111 5.36 14.24 2.81
N ASP A 112 4.55 15.26 3.06
CA ASP A 112 3.89 16.01 1.99
C ASP A 112 4.91 16.65 1.03
N GLY A 113 4.81 16.34 -0.26
CA GLY A 113 5.72 16.88 -1.27
C GLY A 113 7.10 16.21 -1.31
N TYR A 114 7.27 15.06 -0.66
CA TYR A 114 8.53 14.31 -0.62
C TYR A 114 9.14 14.05 -2.01
N THR A 115 8.31 13.77 -3.02
CA THR A 115 8.76 13.52 -4.40
C THR A 115 8.61 14.74 -5.33
N LYS A 116 8.21 15.91 -4.80
CA LYS A 116 7.90 17.08 -5.64
C LYS A 116 9.15 17.65 -6.30
N TYR A 117 10.28 17.62 -5.61
CA TYR A 117 11.54 18.18 -6.09
C TYR A 117 12.63 17.11 -6.07
N GLY A 118 13.55 17.17 -7.03
CA GLY A 118 14.74 16.34 -7.05
C GLY A 118 16.00 17.19 -7.15
N ASP A 119 17.09 16.68 -6.58
CA ASP A 119 18.41 17.26 -6.71
C ASP A 119 19.06 16.75 -7.99
N PHE A 120 19.31 17.65 -8.94
CA PHE A 120 19.91 17.32 -10.22
C PHE A 120 21.33 17.89 -10.26
N GLU A 121 22.28 17.12 -9.73
CA GLU A 121 23.68 17.53 -9.55
C GLU A 121 24.36 18.04 -10.84
N PHE A 122 23.90 17.58 -12.01
CA PHE A 122 24.42 17.96 -13.32
C PHE A 122 23.71 19.15 -13.98
N VAL A 123 22.77 19.82 -13.29
CA VAL A 123 21.99 20.93 -13.84
C VAL A 123 22.24 22.17 -12.99
N LYS A 124 22.40 23.33 -13.63
CA LYS A 124 22.66 24.66 -13.01
C LYS A 124 21.68 25.08 -11.90
N GLU A 125 20.55 24.38 -11.80
CA GLU A 125 19.50 24.60 -10.83
C GLU A 125 19.45 23.40 -9.88
N TYR A 126 19.81 23.63 -8.62
CA TYR A 126 20.01 22.58 -7.62
C TYR A 126 18.72 21.80 -7.31
N LYS A 127 17.55 22.41 -7.52
CA LYS A 127 16.25 21.84 -7.13
C LYS A 127 15.21 22.06 -8.22
N LYS A 128 14.85 21.00 -8.94
CA LYS A 128 13.86 21.06 -10.04
C LYS A 128 12.61 20.26 -9.70
N GLU A 129 11.45 20.77 -10.10
CA GLU A 129 10.17 20.08 -9.94
C GLU A 129 10.09 18.83 -10.82
N ILE A 130 9.66 17.72 -10.22
CA ILE A 130 9.51 16.42 -10.88
C ILE A 130 8.09 16.31 -11.45
N SER A 131 7.97 15.88 -12.71
CA SER A 131 6.66 15.71 -13.35
C SER A 131 5.81 14.64 -12.66
N ASN A 132 4.48 14.83 -12.67
CA ASN A 132 3.53 13.91 -12.01
C ASN A 132 3.72 12.45 -12.42
N SER A 133 3.94 12.16 -13.70
CA SER A 133 4.17 10.79 -14.18
C SER A 133 5.41 10.13 -13.57
N ARG A 134 6.47 10.90 -13.32
CA ARG A 134 7.68 10.40 -12.64
C ARG A 134 7.43 10.23 -11.15
N ARG A 135 6.71 11.16 -10.51
CA ARG A 135 6.30 11.06 -9.10
C ARG A 135 5.49 9.78 -8.86
N TYR A 136 4.48 9.51 -9.69
CA TYR A 136 3.70 8.26 -9.60
C TYR A 136 4.58 7.01 -9.73
N LYS A 137 5.54 7.02 -10.66
CA LYS A 137 6.49 5.91 -10.81
C LYS A 137 7.37 5.70 -9.59
N MET A 138 7.86 6.79 -8.96
CA MET A 138 8.67 6.71 -7.75
C MET A 138 7.85 6.18 -6.58
N ILE A 139 6.70 6.78 -6.31
CA ILE A 139 5.80 6.40 -5.19
C ILE A 139 5.30 4.96 -5.33
N GLY A 140 4.97 4.56 -6.56
CA GLY A 140 4.48 3.22 -6.87
C GLY A 140 5.52 2.10 -6.76
N ASN A 141 6.81 2.42 -6.89
CA ASN A 141 7.91 1.48 -6.61
C ASN A 141 8.46 1.62 -5.18
N GLY A 142 8.08 2.68 -4.47
CA GLY A 142 8.54 2.98 -3.13
C GLY A 142 7.89 2.09 -2.07
N TRP A 143 8.50 2.09 -0.89
CA TRP A 143 7.98 1.40 0.29
C TRP A 143 7.04 2.31 1.09
N THR A 144 6.14 1.70 1.84
CA THR A 144 5.36 2.40 2.88
C THR A 144 6.29 2.69 4.07
N VAL A 145 6.54 3.96 4.36
CA VAL A 145 7.57 4.39 5.33
C VAL A 145 7.31 3.83 6.73
N ASP A 146 6.06 3.85 7.20
CA ASP A 146 5.70 3.42 8.56
C ASP A 146 5.87 1.90 8.75
N VAL A 147 5.61 1.10 7.72
CA VAL A 147 5.81 -0.36 7.76
C VAL A 147 7.30 -0.67 7.90
N ILE A 148 8.14 0.01 7.11
CA ILE A 148 9.59 -0.17 7.17
C ILE A 148 10.14 0.31 8.51
N LYS A 149 9.65 1.43 9.02
CA LYS A 149 9.99 1.93 10.36
C LYS A 149 9.65 0.90 11.43
N HIS A 150 8.47 0.28 11.36
CA HIS A 150 8.07 -0.79 12.28
C HIS A 150 9.03 -1.98 12.24
N ILE A 151 9.41 -2.44 11.04
CA ILE A 151 10.37 -3.54 10.86
C ILE A 151 11.74 -3.17 11.45
N LEU A 152 12.24 -1.97 11.14
CA LEU A 152 13.55 -1.50 11.59
C LEU A 152 13.63 -1.28 13.10
N ASN A 153 12.52 -0.92 13.76
CA ASN A 153 12.45 -0.86 15.23
C ASN A 153 12.69 -2.23 15.89
N GLY A 154 12.51 -3.33 15.17
CA GLY A 154 12.84 -4.67 15.67
C GLY A 154 14.34 -4.96 15.70
N ILE A 155 15.17 -4.11 15.10
CA ILE A 155 16.63 -4.25 15.13
C ILE A 155 17.15 -3.60 16.41
N PRO A 156 17.94 -4.33 17.24
CA PRO A 156 18.58 -3.75 18.42
C PRO A 156 19.42 -2.52 18.06
N GLN A 157 19.28 -1.44 18.83
CA GLN A 157 19.91 -0.14 18.54
C GLN A 157 21.44 -0.22 18.52
N ASP A 158 22.03 -1.09 19.33
CA ASP A 158 23.47 -1.40 19.35
C ASP A 158 23.99 -1.98 18.03
N LYS A 159 23.09 -2.52 17.19
CA LYS A 159 23.38 -3.09 15.88
C LYS A 159 22.99 -2.19 14.72
N LEU A 160 22.34 -1.05 14.99
CA LEU A 160 21.96 -0.07 13.97
C LEU A 160 23.19 0.77 13.57
N GLY A 161 24.13 0.12 12.87
CA GLY A 161 25.37 0.71 12.40
C GLY A 161 25.22 1.45 11.06
N THR A 162 26.29 1.42 10.25
CA THR A 162 26.29 2.02 8.90
C THR A 162 25.31 1.28 7.99
N VAL A 163 24.38 2.02 7.39
CA VAL A 163 23.39 1.47 6.44
C VAL A 163 23.92 1.62 5.02
N VAL A 164 23.97 0.51 4.29
CA VAL A 164 24.22 0.49 2.86
C VAL A 164 22.88 0.33 2.15
N SER A 165 22.42 1.40 1.49
CA SER A 165 21.14 1.40 0.76
C SER A 165 21.37 1.07 -0.71
N LEU A 166 20.88 -0.09 -1.15
CA LEU A 166 20.94 -0.53 -2.54
C LEU A 166 19.53 -0.46 -3.13
N PHE A 167 19.41 0.11 -4.34
CA PHE A 167 18.12 0.30 -5.03
C PHE A 167 17.11 1.18 -4.28
N ASP A 168 17.58 2.23 -3.61
CA ASP A 168 16.76 3.07 -2.72
C ASP A 168 15.63 3.85 -3.42
N GLY A 169 15.73 4.02 -4.74
CA GLY A 169 14.70 4.68 -5.54
C GLY A 169 14.37 6.09 -5.03
N CYS A 170 13.26 6.20 -4.28
CA CYS A 170 12.80 7.43 -3.63
C CYS A 170 13.55 7.83 -2.36
N GLY A 171 14.40 6.97 -1.77
CA GLY A 171 15.00 7.24 -0.46
C GLY A 171 14.12 6.82 0.72
N CYS A 172 13.12 5.99 0.47
CA CYS A 172 12.06 5.70 1.44
C CYS A 172 12.58 4.94 2.68
N GLY A 173 13.62 4.12 2.53
CA GLY A 173 14.28 3.45 3.65
C GLY A 173 15.05 4.43 4.54
N PHE A 174 15.70 5.43 3.94
CA PHE A 174 16.37 6.48 4.69
C PHE A 174 15.39 7.33 5.50
N GLU A 175 14.22 7.65 4.94
CA GLU A 175 13.18 8.38 5.66
C GLU A 175 12.64 7.58 6.85
N ALA A 176 12.42 6.27 6.69
CA ALA A 176 11.99 5.40 7.78
C ALA A 176 13.00 5.37 8.93
N LEU A 177 14.31 5.33 8.63
CA LEU A 177 15.39 5.33 9.62
C LEU A 177 15.43 6.59 10.48
N LYS A 178 15.07 7.77 9.96
CA LYS A 178 15.00 9.01 10.77
C LYS A 178 14.02 8.91 11.94
N GLY A 179 12.96 8.11 11.77
CA GLY A 179 11.93 7.89 12.78
C GLY A 179 12.26 6.79 13.79
N VAL A 180 13.27 5.96 13.52
CA VAL A 180 13.76 4.92 14.44
C VAL A 180 14.66 5.63 15.45
N GLN A 181 14.18 5.81 16.68
CA GLN A 181 14.92 6.48 17.75
C GLN A 181 16.27 5.81 17.96
N ARG A 182 17.36 6.60 17.94
CA ARG A 182 18.65 6.25 18.56
C ARG A 182 18.61 6.56 20.05
#